data_AF-A0A370GMZ5-F1
#
_entry.id   AF-A0A370GMZ5-F1
#
_cell.length_a   1.000
_cell.length_b   1.000
_cell.length_c   1.000
_cell.angle_alpha   90.00
_cell.angle_beta   90.00
_cell.angle_gamma   90.00
#
_symmetry.space_group_name_H-M   'P 1'
#
loop_
_entity.id
_entity.type
_entity.pdbx_description
1 polymer ?
#
loop_
_entity_poly.entity_id
_entity_poly.type
_entity_poly.pdbx_seq_one_letter_code
_entity_poly.pdbx_strand_id
1 'polypeptide(L)'
;MEKQFDAIWINAVMATCEQGYGLIQEAAIAVKEGTIAWLGAMNALPGKPDALADQVYDVKGYCLTPGLIDCHTHLIYAGNRASEFEMRLQGVSYEEIARRGGGIQSTVRATRQASFETLLQASLKRARALLASGVTTVEIKSGYGLDWDTELKILRVAKRIEELLPMTVCTTFLGAHTIPVEYREAPDAYVDLVCEEMIPKVAREKLASAVDVFCEKIAFNLQQTERVFKTAKQHGLAVKCHSEQLSDSGSASLAAAYQALSVDHLEHISEAGIKAIAQSGTVAVLLPGAYYFLREKAQPPVELLRQHRVPMAIATDCNPGTSPLLSLLIALNMACTLFRLTPEEALTGVTRYAAKALGLHKQGTLTLGNYADFAVWEAAHPAELAYYIGGNPLRQLVKRGKIVDSKAGA
;
A
#
# COMPACT_ATOMS: atom_id res chain seq x y z
N MET A 1 40.30 13.68 4.93
CA MET A 1 39.37 14.37 4.02
C MET A 1 38.05 13.66 4.15
N GLU A 2 36.96 14.39 4.34
CA GLU A 2 35.63 13.81 4.31
C GLU A 2 35.39 13.25 2.90
N LYS A 3 34.93 12.00 2.81
CA LYS A 3 34.62 11.40 1.52
C LYS A 3 33.32 12.01 0.97
N GLN A 4 33.19 12.00 -0.35
CA GLN A 4 32.09 12.65 -1.05
C GLN A 4 30.73 12.01 -0.71
N PHE A 5 30.71 10.70 -0.49
CA PHE A 5 29.50 9.93 -0.21
C PHE A 5 29.67 9.08 1.07
N ASP A 6 28.57 8.79 1.74
CA ASP A 6 28.59 7.91 2.91
C ASP A 6 28.76 6.45 2.47
N ALA A 7 28.08 6.05 1.39
CA ALA A 7 28.20 4.72 0.82
C ALA A 7 27.93 4.69 -0.70
N ILE A 8 28.51 3.71 -1.40
CA ILE A 8 28.24 3.40 -2.81
C ILE A 8 27.94 1.91 -2.95
N TRP A 9 26.93 1.58 -3.77
CA TRP A 9 26.69 0.24 -4.30
C TRP A 9 27.15 0.20 -5.76
N ILE A 10 27.96 -0.78 -6.13
CA ILE A 10 28.57 -0.94 -7.45
C ILE A 10 28.20 -2.28 -8.10
N ASN A 11 28.40 -2.40 -9.41
CA ASN A 11 28.10 -3.57 -10.23
C ASN A 11 26.62 -3.99 -10.18
N ALA A 12 25.69 -3.04 -10.18
CA ALA A 12 24.26 -3.34 -10.17
C ALA A 12 23.67 -3.48 -11.58
N VAL A 13 22.66 -4.32 -11.75
CA VAL A 13 21.67 -4.16 -12.83
C VAL A 13 20.56 -3.28 -12.26
N MET A 14 20.63 -1.97 -12.49
CA MET A 14 19.76 -1.02 -11.80
C MET A 14 18.50 -0.71 -12.62
N ALA A 15 17.33 -0.90 -12.03
CA ALA A 15 16.06 -0.44 -12.57
C ALA A 15 15.63 0.83 -11.83
N THR A 16 15.73 2.00 -12.45
CA THR A 16 15.39 3.28 -11.81
C THR A 16 13.89 3.47 -11.59
N CYS A 17 13.06 2.78 -12.38
CA CYS A 17 11.60 2.91 -12.41
C CYS A 17 11.11 4.35 -12.68
N GLU A 18 11.96 5.22 -13.21
CA GLU A 18 11.57 6.59 -13.60
C GLU A 18 10.70 6.58 -14.86
N GLN A 19 11.01 5.70 -15.82
CA GLN A 19 10.23 5.43 -17.04
C GLN A 19 10.39 3.95 -17.42
N GLY A 20 9.28 3.20 -17.49
CA GLY A 20 9.34 1.74 -17.58
C GLY A 20 10.22 1.16 -16.46
N TYR A 21 11.08 0.19 -16.78
CA TYR A 21 12.13 -0.21 -15.84
C TYR A 21 13.25 0.83 -15.64
N GLY A 22 13.57 1.61 -16.68
CA GLY A 22 14.70 2.54 -16.66
C GLY A 22 16.03 1.85 -16.33
N LEU A 23 16.34 0.77 -17.06
CA LEU A 23 17.49 -0.10 -16.81
C LEU A 23 18.83 0.58 -17.11
N ILE A 24 19.79 0.42 -16.20
CA ILE A 24 21.20 0.77 -16.38
C ILE A 24 22.01 -0.48 -16.03
N GLN A 25 22.74 -0.99 -17.03
CA GLN A 25 23.66 -2.11 -16.86
C GLN A 25 24.96 -1.63 -16.21
N GLU A 26 25.61 -2.49 -15.42
CA GLU A 26 26.86 -2.18 -14.72
C GLU A 26 26.78 -0.81 -14.02
N ALA A 27 25.72 -0.62 -13.23
CA ALA A 27 25.41 0.64 -12.59
C ALA A 27 26.08 0.77 -11.21
N ALA A 28 26.13 2.02 -10.74
CA ALA A 28 26.38 2.33 -9.35
C ALA A 28 25.38 3.37 -8.83
N ILE A 29 25.17 3.36 -7.51
CA ILE A 29 24.35 4.33 -6.78
C ILE A 29 25.09 4.76 -5.51
N ALA A 30 25.22 6.08 -5.32
CA ALA A 30 25.89 6.68 -4.18
C ALA A 30 24.89 7.44 -3.31
N VAL A 31 25.07 7.35 -1.99
CA VAL A 31 24.18 7.96 -1.01
C VAL A 31 24.94 8.96 -0.13
N LYS A 32 24.28 10.06 0.21
CA LYS A 32 24.76 11.04 1.19
C LYS A 32 23.56 11.49 2.02
N GLU A 33 23.69 11.43 3.34
CA GLU A 33 22.69 11.87 4.32
C GLU A 33 21.30 11.27 4.07
N GLY A 34 21.28 9.99 3.69
CA GLY A 34 20.06 9.23 3.43
C GLY A 34 19.32 9.57 2.14
N THR A 35 19.95 10.33 1.24
CA THR A 35 19.44 10.64 -0.10
C THR A 35 20.37 10.10 -1.19
N ILE A 36 19.82 9.91 -2.38
CA ILE A 36 20.58 9.50 -3.56
C ILE A 36 21.34 10.72 -4.09
N ALA A 37 22.66 10.70 -3.93
CA ALA A 37 23.55 11.80 -4.29
C ALA A 37 24.17 11.63 -5.68
N TRP A 38 24.27 10.39 -6.17
CA TRP A 38 24.70 10.06 -7.52
C TRP A 38 24.11 8.71 -7.94
N LEU A 39 23.76 8.56 -9.21
CA LEU A 39 23.44 7.26 -9.81
C LEU A 39 23.79 7.28 -11.31
N GLY A 40 24.16 6.14 -11.87
CA GLY A 40 24.47 6.04 -13.30
C GLY A 40 25.26 4.80 -13.65
N ALA A 41 25.75 4.75 -14.90
CA ALA A 41 26.71 3.73 -15.32
C ALA A 41 27.99 3.83 -14.48
N MET A 42 28.52 2.71 -14.00
CA MET A 42 29.66 2.69 -13.09
C MET A 42 30.92 3.30 -13.70
N ASN A 43 31.11 3.19 -15.02
CA ASN A 43 32.21 3.83 -15.74
C ASN A 43 32.12 5.37 -15.80
N ALA A 44 30.99 5.96 -15.42
CA ALA A 44 30.77 7.40 -15.30
C ALA A 44 31.02 7.93 -13.89
N LEU A 45 31.45 7.09 -12.94
CA LEU A 45 31.87 7.55 -11.62
C LEU A 45 33.03 8.54 -11.74
N PRO A 46 33.05 9.63 -10.95
CA PRO A 46 34.08 10.68 -11.05
C PRO A 46 35.46 10.23 -10.53
N GLY A 47 35.58 9.01 -10.02
CA GLY A 47 36.79 8.45 -9.42
C GLY A 47 36.58 7.01 -8.99
N LYS A 48 37.61 6.42 -8.38
CA LYS A 48 37.51 5.05 -7.83
C LYS A 48 36.52 5.02 -6.65
N PRO A 49 35.62 4.03 -6.54
CA PRO A 49 34.62 3.95 -5.47
C PRO A 49 35.21 4.15 -4.06
N ASP A 50 36.33 3.48 -3.75
CA ASP A 50 36.97 3.56 -2.42
C ASP A 50 37.52 4.94 -2.08
N ALA A 51 37.82 5.76 -3.09
CA ALA A 51 38.23 7.15 -2.91
C ALA A 51 37.04 8.10 -2.73
N LEU A 52 35.85 7.72 -3.21
CA LEU A 52 34.65 8.55 -3.22
C LEU A 52 33.75 8.34 -1.99
N ALA A 53 33.74 7.14 -1.39
CA ALA A 53 32.79 6.81 -0.33
C ALA A 53 33.38 6.05 0.86
N ASP A 54 32.82 6.26 2.06
CA ASP A 54 33.29 5.59 3.28
C ASP A 54 33.06 4.08 3.23
N GLN A 55 31.95 3.66 2.61
CA GLN A 55 31.59 2.26 2.42
C GLN A 55 31.33 1.97 0.95
N VAL A 56 31.84 0.84 0.47
CA VAL A 56 31.61 0.36 -0.91
C VAL A 56 31.06 -1.06 -0.85
N TYR A 57 29.94 -1.27 -1.53
CA TYR A 57 29.23 -2.54 -1.59
C TYR A 57 29.18 -3.04 -3.03
N ASP A 58 29.82 -4.18 -3.29
CA ASP A 58 29.68 -4.87 -4.57
C ASP A 58 28.42 -5.74 -4.57
N VAL A 59 27.44 -5.39 -5.42
CA VAL A 59 26.19 -6.15 -5.54
C VAL A 59 26.28 -7.29 -6.56
N LYS A 60 27.45 -7.54 -7.16
CA LYS A 60 27.74 -8.76 -7.94
C LYS A 60 26.83 -9.00 -9.15
N GLY A 61 26.42 -7.93 -9.84
CA GLY A 61 25.54 -8.01 -11.01
C GLY A 61 24.06 -8.21 -10.66
N TYR A 62 23.70 -8.17 -9.38
CA TYR A 62 22.31 -8.34 -8.96
C TYR A 62 21.43 -7.13 -9.29
N CYS A 63 20.14 -7.41 -9.46
CA CYS A 63 19.13 -6.40 -9.73
C CYS A 63 18.96 -5.45 -8.54
N LEU A 64 18.93 -4.14 -8.81
CA LEU A 64 18.68 -3.09 -7.82
C LEU A 64 17.47 -2.25 -8.24
N THR A 65 16.45 -2.16 -7.39
CA THR A 65 15.21 -1.40 -7.65
C THR A 65 14.96 -0.39 -6.52
N PRO A 66 14.05 0.60 -6.69
CA PRO A 66 13.47 1.29 -5.54
C PRO A 66 12.92 0.28 -4.53
N GLY A 67 12.91 0.67 -3.27
CA GLY A 67 12.25 -0.10 -2.23
C GLY A 67 10.77 -0.17 -2.56
N LEU A 68 10.16 -1.35 -2.38
CA LEU A 68 8.76 -1.52 -2.76
C LEU A 68 7.84 -0.74 -1.80
N ILE A 69 6.68 -0.36 -2.31
CA ILE A 69 5.67 0.42 -1.60
C ILE A 69 4.35 -0.33 -1.66
N ASP A 70 3.83 -0.71 -0.50
CA ASP A 70 2.50 -1.29 -0.37
C ASP A 70 1.50 -0.18 -0.02
N CYS A 71 0.76 0.31 -1.01
CA CYS A 71 -0.05 1.52 -0.88
C CYS A 71 -1.48 1.31 -0.38
N HIS A 72 -1.84 0.07 -0.01
CA HIS A 72 -3.15 -0.26 0.53
C HIS A 72 -3.08 -1.49 1.47
N THR A 73 -3.20 -1.27 2.77
CA THR A 73 -3.33 -2.36 3.75
C THR A 73 -4.26 -2.03 4.92
N HIS A 74 -4.84 -3.06 5.53
CA HIS A 74 -5.51 -3.00 6.82
C HIS A 74 -4.72 -3.82 7.84
N LEU A 75 -3.42 -3.52 7.96
CA LEU A 75 -2.45 -4.35 8.69
C LEU A 75 -2.75 -4.53 10.19
N ILE A 76 -3.50 -3.58 10.78
CA ILE A 76 -3.75 -3.54 12.23
C ILE A 76 -5.14 -4.07 12.53
N TYR A 77 -5.17 -5.29 13.05
CA TYR A 77 -6.37 -5.95 13.53
C TYR A 77 -5.99 -7.02 14.55
N ALA A 78 -6.98 -7.39 15.38
CA ALA A 78 -6.92 -8.56 16.25
C ALA A 78 -7.84 -9.68 15.73
N GLY A 79 -7.66 -10.86 16.31
CA GLY A 79 -8.39 -12.06 15.90
C GLY A 79 -7.90 -12.64 14.58
N ASN A 80 -8.66 -13.62 14.09
CA ASN A 80 -8.39 -14.36 12.86
C ASN A 80 -9.73 -14.81 12.28
N ARG A 81 -9.86 -14.81 10.94
CA ARG A 81 -11.07 -15.26 10.24
C ARG A 81 -10.90 -16.59 9.51
N ALA A 82 -9.87 -17.38 9.86
CA ALA A 82 -9.65 -18.71 9.28
C ALA A 82 -10.83 -19.67 9.51
N SER A 83 -11.49 -19.61 10.67
CA SER A 83 -12.69 -20.43 10.94
C SER A 83 -13.86 -20.07 10.02
N GLU A 84 -14.02 -18.79 9.70
CA GLU A 84 -15.00 -18.34 8.71
C GLU A 84 -14.63 -18.84 7.31
N PHE A 85 -13.35 -18.78 6.94
CA PHE A 85 -12.87 -19.32 5.67
C PHE A 85 -13.16 -20.83 5.56
N GLU A 86 -12.91 -21.60 6.62
CA GLU A 86 -13.25 -23.03 6.68
C GLU A 86 -14.76 -23.27 6.51
N MET A 87 -15.61 -22.52 7.24
CA MET A 87 -17.07 -22.64 7.13
C MET A 87 -17.57 -22.33 5.71
N ARG A 88 -17.03 -21.31 5.04
CA ARG A 88 -17.38 -21.00 3.64
C ARG A 88 -17.05 -22.16 2.71
N LEU A 89 -15.90 -22.80 2.88
CA LEU A 89 -15.50 -23.97 2.08
C LEU A 89 -16.33 -25.22 2.39
N GLN A 90 -16.92 -25.31 3.58
CA GLN A 90 -17.88 -26.34 3.96
C GLN A 90 -19.31 -26.04 3.45
N GLY A 91 -19.54 -24.92 2.76
CA GLY A 91 -20.82 -24.57 2.16
C GLY A 91 -21.77 -23.80 3.08
N VAL A 92 -21.31 -23.29 4.23
CA VAL A 92 -22.12 -22.42 5.10
C VAL A 92 -22.37 -21.08 4.39
N SER A 93 -23.62 -20.63 4.35
CA SER A 93 -23.99 -19.38 3.68
C SER A 93 -23.42 -18.15 4.39
N TYR A 94 -23.19 -17.08 3.63
CA TYR A 94 -22.72 -15.81 4.18
C TYR A 94 -23.65 -15.25 5.27
N GLU A 95 -24.97 -15.37 5.05
CA GLU A 95 -25.98 -14.94 6.02
C GLU A 95 -25.88 -15.72 7.34
N GLU A 96 -25.68 -17.03 7.27
CA GLU A 96 -25.52 -17.87 8.46
C GLU A 96 -24.21 -17.56 9.19
N ILE A 97 -23.12 -17.33 8.46
CA ILE A 97 -21.84 -16.87 9.03
C ILE A 97 -22.02 -15.53 9.74
N ALA A 98 -22.73 -14.57 9.12
CA ALA A 98 -22.99 -13.26 9.71
C ALA A 98 -23.87 -13.37 10.96
N ARG A 99 -24.91 -14.23 10.97
CA ARG A 99 -25.75 -14.52 12.15
C ARG A 99 -24.95 -15.11 13.30
N ARG A 100 -23.93 -15.93 13.01
CA ARG A 100 -22.97 -16.45 14.00
C ARG A 100 -21.93 -15.41 14.45
N GLY A 101 -22.08 -14.16 14.03
CA GLY A 101 -21.19 -13.06 14.37
C GLY A 101 -19.90 -13.04 13.54
N GLY A 102 -19.82 -13.75 12.41
CA GLY A 102 -18.72 -13.66 11.45
C GLY A 102 -18.68 -12.32 10.71
N GLY A 103 -17.95 -12.25 9.59
CA GLY A 103 -17.89 -11.02 8.81
C GLY A 103 -16.92 -9.99 9.41
N ILE A 104 -16.93 -8.77 8.85
CA ILE A 104 -16.13 -7.64 9.36
C ILE A 104 -16.39 -7.35 10.84
N GLN A 105 -17.62 -7.54 11.31
CA GLN A 105 -18.00 -7.31 12.70
C GLN A 105 -17.25 -8.23 13.68
N SER A 106 -16.82 -9.42 13.25
CA SER A 106 -15.95 -10.28 14.07
C SER A 106 -14.60 -9.62 14.35
N THR A 107 -13.98 -9.03 13.32
CA THR A 107 -12.72 -8.29 13.42
C THR A 107 -12.88 -7.02 14.23
N VAL A 108 -13.98 -6.29 14.05
CA VAL A 108 -14.27 -5.08 14.85
C VAL A 108 -14.33 -5.42 16.34
N ARG A 109 -15.11 -6.43 16.73
CA ARG A 109 -15.20 -6.84 18.14
C ARG A 109 -13.85 -7.26 18.71
N ALA A 110 -13.08 -8.08 17.98
CA ALA A 110 -11.76 -8.51 18.42
C ALA A 110 -10.80 -7.32 18.59
N THR A 111 -10.83 -6.36 17.67
CA THR A 111 -9.95 -5.19 17.66
C THR A 111 -10.31 -4.16 18.76
N ARG A 112 -11.61 -3.95 19.01
CA ARG A 112 -12.10 -3.16 20.16
C ARG A 112 -11.59 -3.75 21.48
N GLN A 113 -11.73 -5.07 21.67
CA GLN A 113 -11.32 -5.79 22.89
C GLN A 113 -9.80 -5.89 23.10
N ALA A 114 -9.01 -5.90 22.02
CA ALA A 114 -7.57 -6.07 22.10
C ALA A 114 -6.89 -4.84 22.74
N SER A 115 -5.90 -5.09 23.59
CA SER A 115 -5.03 -4.04 24.11
C SER A 115 -4.15 -3.45 23.00
N PHE A 116 -3.59 -2.26 23.24
CA PHE A 116 -2.60 -1.64 22.35
C PHE A 116 -1.43 -2.60 22.07
N GLU A 117 -0.85 -3.21 23.11
CA GLU A 117 0.28 -4.13 22.98
C GLU A 117 -0.11 -5.39 22.19
N THR A 118 -1.30 -5.96 22.43
CA THR A 118 -1.78 -7.11 21.67
C THR A 118 -1.89 -6.79 20.18
N LEU A 119 -2.46 -5.63 19.83
CA LEU A 119 -2.57 -5.17 18.44
C LEU A 119 -1.19 -4.93 17.82
N LEU A 120 -0.30 -4.26 18.56
CA LEU A 120 1.05 -3.98 18.10
C LEU A 120 1.83 -5.26 17.81
N GLN A 121 1.87 -6.22 18.74
CA GLN A 121 2.62 -7.46 18.55
C GLN A 121 2.08 -8.31 17.39
N ALA A 122 0.75 -8.38 17.22
CA ALA A 122 0.16 -9.07 16.07
C ALA A 122 0.50 -8.37 14.74
N SER A 123 0.48 -7.04 14.73
CA SER A 123 0.73 -6.24 13.53
C SER A 123 2.21 -6.21 13.13
N LEU A 124 3.13 -6.23 14.10
CA LEU A 124 4.57 -6.31 13.85
C LEU A 124 4.96 -7.58 13.08
N LYS A 125 4.29 -8.71 13.34
CA LYS A 125 4.53 -9.95 12.56
C LYS A 125 4.21 -9.75 11.08
N ARG A 126 3.06 -9.12 10.78
CA ARG A 126 2.63 -8.84 9.40
C ARG A 126 3.51 -7.78 8.74
N ALA A 127 3.86 -6.71 9.46
CA ALA A 127 4.76 -5.67 8.98
C ALA A 127 6.16 -6.22 8.64
N ARG A 128 6.71 -7.13 9.47
CA ARG A 128 7.99 -7.81 9.19
C ARG A 128 7.91 -8.69 7.94
N ALA A 129 6.80 -9.38 7.70
CA ALA A 129 6.62 -10.16 6.46
C ALA A 129 6.67 -9.25 5.21
N LEU A 130 6.01 -8.09 5.26
CA LEU A 130 6.08 -7.11 4.17
C LEU A 130 7.50 -6.55 4.01
N LEU A 131 8.18 -6.19 5.10
CA LEU A 131 9.59 -5.75 5.08
C LEU A 131 10.50 -6.80 4.46
N ALA A 132 10.32 -8.07 4.82
CA ALA A 132 11.06 -9.21 4.28
C ALA A 132 10.82 -9.39 2.78
N SER A 133 9.67 -8.96 2.25
CA SER A 133 9.37 -8.93 0.81
C SER A 133 9.91 -7.70 0.07
N GLY A 134 10.71 -6.85 0.74
CA GLY A 134 11.36 -5.67 0.18
C GLY A 134 10.54 -4.38 0.25
N VAL A 135 9.48 -4.36 1.06
CA VAL A 135 8.67 -3.17 1.30
C VAL A 135 9.42 -2.20 2.22
N THR A 136 9.65 -0.97 1.75
CA THR A 136 10.26 0.11 2.54
C THR A 136 9.25 1.16 2.98
N THR A 137 8.06 1.19 2.35
CA THR A 137 6.96 2.10 2.70
C THR A 137 5.65 1.34 2.65
N VAL A 138 4.82 1.49 3.67
CA VAL A 138 3.51 0.84 3.76
C VAL A 138 2.45 1.86 4.14
N GLU A 139 1.29 1.79 3.50
CA GLU A 139 0.08 2.44 3.97
C GLU A 139 -0.66 1.52 4.94
N ILE A 140 -1.08 2.06 6.08
CA ILE A 140 -1.91 1.35 7.06
C ILE A 140 -3.18 2.15 7.31
N LYS A 141 -4.32 1.53 7.01
CA LYS A 141 -5.65 2.06 7.29
C LYS A 141 -6.11 1.67 8.68
N SER A 142 -6.96 2.52 9.26
CA SER A 142 -7.78 2.16 10.41
C SER A 142 -9.06 1.42 9.96
N GLY A 143 -10.22 1.59 10.61
CA GLY A 143 -11.49 1.06 10.12
C GLY A 143 -11.93 -0.29 10.68
N TYR A 144 -11.21 -0.84 11.67
CA TYR A 144 -11.68 -1.97 12.50
C TYR A 144 -12.03 -1.54 13.93
N GLY A 145 -12.15 -0.24 14.20
CA GLY A 145 -12.68 0.29 15.45
C GLY A 145 -14.14 0.70 15.33
N LEU A 146 -14.45 1.55 14.35
CA LEU A 146 -15.78 2.14 14.16
C LEU A 146 -16.30 2.91 15.40
N ASP A 147 -15.37 3.32 16.26
CA ASP A 147 -15.54 4.20 17.42
C ASP A 147 -14.24 4.98 17.62
N TRP A 148 -14.31 6.13 18.30
CA TRP A 148 -13.16 7.04 18.35
C TRP A 148 -11.95 6.40 19.04
N ASP A 149 -12.17 5.78 20.19
CA ASP A 149 -11.08 5.26 21.02
C ASP A 149 -10.30 4.15 20.32
N THR A 150 -11.00 3.28 19.58
CA THR A 150 -10.39 2.17 18.85
C THR A 150 -9.74 2.64 17.55
N GLU A 151 -10.36 3.55 16.80
CA GLU A 151 -9.75 4.15 15.60
C GLU A 151 -8.44 4.88 15.97
N LEU A 152 -8.46 5.67 17.04
CA LEU A 152 -7.29 6.33 17.61
C LEU A 152 -6.21 5.31 18.02
N LYS A 153 -6.61 4.23 18.71
CA LYS A 153 -5.70 3.14 19.10
C LYS A 153 -5.01 2.52 17.89
N ILE A 154 -5.74 2.25 16.81
CA ILE A 154 -5.18 1.69 15.56
C ILE A 154 -4.16 2.66 14.94
N LEU A 155 -4.51 3.94 14.79
CA LEU A 155 -3.60 4.94 14.22
C LEU A 155 -2.32 5.11 15.06
N ARG A 156 -2.43 5.05 16.39
CA ARG A 156 -1.25 5.07 17.29
C ARG A 156 -0.40 3.81 17.16
N VAL A 157 -1.00 2.63 16.98
CA VAL A 157 -0.24 1.39 16.71
C VAL A 157 0.53 1.54 15.38
N ALA A 158 -0.07 2.13 14.34
CA ALA A 158 0.62 2.37 13.07
C ALA A 158 1.86 3.27 13.24
N LYS A 159 1.75 4.36 14.01
CA LYS A 159 2.91 5.21 14.35
C LYS A 159 3.97 4.46 15.13
N ARG A 160 3.57 3.60 16.07
CA ARG A 160 4.51 2.79 16.84
C ARG A 160 5.25 1.75 15.97
N ILE A 161 4.62 1.25 14.90
CA ILE A 161 5.30 0.38 13.93
C ILE A 161 6.41 1.14 13.18
N GLU A 162 6.16 2.38 12.77
CA GLU A 162 7.15 3.24 12.10
C GLU A 162 8.38 3.50 12.98
N GLU A 163 8.18 3.66 14.29
CA GLU A 163 9.27 3.85 15.25
C GLU A 163 10.11 2.58 15.47
N LEU A 164 9.51 1.40 15.32
CA LEU A 164 10.11 0.11 15.66
C LEU A 164 10.72 -0.61 14.46
N LEU A 165 10.23 -0.35 13.25
CA LEU A 165 10.68 -1.01 12.03
C LEU A 165 11.30 0.00 11.06
N PRO A 166 12.31 -0.41 10.27
CA PRO A 166 12.97 0.45 9.30
C PRO A 166 12.14 0.66 8.03
N MET A 167 10.92 1.17 8.17
CA MET A 167 9.99 1.45 7.09
C MET A 167 9.27 2.77 7.33
N THR A 168 8.80 3.41 6.26
CA THR A 168 7.91 4.57 6.37
C THR A 168 6.46 4.09 6.44
N VAL A 169 5.67 4.64 7.37
CA VAL A 169 4.25 4.28 7.53
C VAL A 169 3.36 5.47 7.18
N CYS A 170 2.59 5.34 6.11
CA CYS A 170 1.55 6.28 5.74
C CYS A 170 0.24 5.87 6.40
N THR A 171 -0.33 6.74 7.23
CA THR A 171 -1.56 6.45 7.99
C THR A 171 -2.77 7.04 7.31
N THR A 172 -3.80 6.22 7.10
CA THR A 172 -5.08 6.60 6.50
C THR A 172 -6.21 6.33 7.49
N PHE A 173 -7.04 7.32 7.76
CA PHE A 173 -8.22 7.16 8.61
C PHE A 173 -9.39 6.60 7.79
N LEU A 174 -9.87 5.42 8.15
CA LEU A 174 -10.98 4.72 7.50
C LEU A 174 -12.14 4.50 8.49
N GLY A 175 -12.57 5.55 9.20
CA GLY A 175 -13.75 5.46 10.07
C GLY A 175 -15.01 5.04 9.30
N ALA A 176 -15.10 5.40 8.02
CA ALA A 176 -16.18 5.00 7.12
C ALA A 176 -15.89 3.67 6.39
N HIS A 177 -15.54 2.62 7.15
CA HIS A 177 -15.32 1.27 6.58
C HIS A 177 -16.63 0.47 6.46
N THR A 178 -17.47 0.51 7.48
CA THR A 178 -18.82 -0.08 7.48
C THR A 178 -19.63 0.60 8.57
N ILE A 179 -20.95 0.40 8.58
CA ILE A 179 -21.82 0.92 9.64
C ILE A 179 -21.65 0.04 10.90
N PRO A 180 -21.23 0.60 12.05
CA PRO A 180 -21.16 -0.15 13.30
C PRO A 180 -22.56 -0.61 13.74
N VAL A 181 -22.60 -1.70 14.51
CA VAL A 181 -23.86 -2.35 14.90
C VAL A 181 -24.79 -1.43 15.68
N GLU A 182 -24.23 -0.50 16.44
CA GLU A 182 -24.95 0.50 17.24
C GLU A 182 -25.66 1.56 16.38
N TYR A 183 -25.27 1.71 15.11
CA TYR A 183 -25.81 2.69 14.16
C TYR A 183 -26.52 2.06 12.96
N ARG A 184 -26.84 0.76 13.02
CA ARG A 184 -27.48 0.04 11.90
C ARG A 184 -28.77 0.72 11.40
N GLU A 185 -29.59 1.21 12.32
CA GLU A 185 -30.86 1.88 12.02
C GLU A 185 -30.69 3.40 11.85
N ALA A 186 -29.47 3.94 11.98
CA ALA A 186 -29.16 5.36 11.89
C ALA A 186 -27.78 5.60 11.22
N PRO A 187 -27.57 5.13 9.98
CA PRO A 187 -26.26 5.25 9.32
C PRO A 187 -25.81 6.69 9.13
N ASP A 188 -26.73 7.63 8.88
CA ASP A 188 -26.38 9.05 8.73
C ASP A 188 -25.88 9.68 10.05
N ALA A 189 -26.38 9.23 11.21
CA ALA A 189 -25.87 9.68 12.50
C ALA A 189 -24.43 9.18 12.76
N TYR A 190 -24.05 8.02 12.20
CA TYR A 190 -22.66 7.58 12.21
C TYR A 190 -21.79 8.46 11.30
N VAL A 191 -22.31 8.86 10.14
CA VAL A 191 -21.61 9.80 9.25
C VAL A 191 -21.43 11.17 9.92
N ASP A 192 -22.43 11.64 10.67
CA ASP A 192 -22.31 12.85 11.50
C ASP A 192 -21.15 12.71 12.49
N LEU A 193 -21.10 11.61 13.25
CA LEU A 193 -20.00 11.33 14.18
C LEU A 193 -18.63 11.33 13.50
N VAL A 194 -18.50 10.68 12.34
CA VAL A 194 -17.26 10.63 11.57
C VAL A 194 -16.84 12.04 11.13
N CYS A 195 -17.78 12.84 10.62
CA CYS A 195 -17.50 14.16 10.07
C CYS A 195 -17.30 15.24 11.14
N GLU A 196 -18.15 15.29 12.15
CA GLU A 196 -18.19 16.37 13.14
C GLU A 196 -17.22 16.13 14.31
N GLU A 197 -16.86 14.87 14.58
CA GLU A 197 -15.99 14.54 15.70
C GLU A 197 -14.68 13.88 15.27
N MET A 198 -14.73 12.76 14.53
CA MET A 198 -13.53 11.94 14.31
C MET A 198 -12.52 12.62 13.37
N ILE A 199 -12.93 13.06 12.18
CA ILE A 199 -12.04 13.70 11.20
C ILE A 199 -11.37 14.97 11.76
N PRO A 200 -12.08 15.89 12.43
CA PRO A 200 -11.46 17.05 13.06
C PRO A 200 -10.38 16.67 14.09
N LYS A 201 -10.60 15.62 14.89
CA LYS A 201 -9.61 15.12 15.85
C LYS A 201 -8.40 14.50 15.14
N VAL A 202 -8.62 13.70 14.10
CA VAL A 202 -7.55 13.11 13.26
C VAL A 202 -6.63 14.20 12.69
N ALA A 203 -7.21 15.26 12.13
CA ALA A 203 -6.45 16.36 11.56
C ALA A 203 -5.68 17.15 12.62
N ARG A 204 -6.35 17.53 13.72
CA ARG A 204 -5.75 18.31 14.82
C ARG A 204 -4.56 17.58 15.47
N GLU A 205 -4.68 16.28 15.67
CA GLU A 205 -3.65 15.44 16.27
C GLU A 205 -2.66 14.87 15.24
N LYS A 206 -2.82 15.20 13.95
CA LYS A 206 -1.96 14.75 12.83
C LYS A 206 -1.81 13.22 12.78
N LEU A 207 -2.90 12.51 13.04
CA LEU A 207 -2.90 11.05 13.17
C LEU A 207 -2.91 10.34 11.80
N ALA A 208 -3.42 10.99 10.77
CA ALA A 208 -3.47 10.49 9.40
C ALA A 208 -3.19 11.61 8.38
N SER A 209 -2.69 11.25 7.21
CA SER A 209 -2.51 12.17 6.08
C SER A 209 -3.64 12.07 5.05
N ALA A 210 -4.44 11.01 5.12
CA ALA A 210 -5.58 10.77 4.24
C ALA A 210 -6.79 10.24 5.01
N VAL A 211 -7.97 10.46 4.44
CA VAL A 211 -9.24 9.83 4.83
C VAL A 211 -9.70 8.93 3.70
N ASP A 212 -10.24 7.77 4.05
CA ASP A 212 -10.74 6.77 3.11
C ASP A 212 -12.18 6.39 3.45
N VAL A 213 -12.91 5.87 2.48
CA VAL A 213 -14.32 5.48 2.58
C VAL A 213 -14.55 4.21 1.78
N PHE A 214 -15.32 3.27 2.35
CA PHE A 214 -15.89 2.17 1.58
C PHE A 214 -17.23 2.56 0.97
N CYS A 215 -17.19 3.02 -0.28
CA CYS A 215 -18.39 3.41 -1.02
C CYS A 215 -18.94 2.22 -1.79
N GLU A 216 -19.95 1.55 -1.21
CA GLU A 216 -20.56 0.34 -1.77
C GLU A 216 -21.96 0.14 -1.17
N LYS A 217 -22.81 -0.62 -1.86
CA LYS A 217 -24.19 -0.93 -1.42
C LYS A 217 -24.29 -1.53 -0.02
N ILE A 218 -23.22 -2.19 0.45
CA ILE A 218 -23.14 -2.83 1.76
C ILE A 218 -22.47 -1.96 2.84
N ALA A 219 -22.07 -0.73 2.50
CA ALA A 219 -21.36 0.20 3.38
C ALA A 219 -21.94 1.61 3.25
N PHE A 220 -21.24 2.54 2.59
CA PHE A 220 -21.68 3.94 2.45
C PHE A 220 -22.14 4.23 1.02
N ASN A 221 -23.19 5.05 0.90
CA ASN A 221 -23.65 5.55 -0.40
C ASN A 221 -22.88 6.81 -0.85
N LEU A 222 -23.06 7.24 -2.09
CA LEU A 222 -22.38 8.42 -2.65
C LEU A 222 -22.57 9.71 -1.82
N GLN A 223 -23.78 9.96 -1.32
CA GLN A 223 -24.06 11.18 -0.57
C GLN A 223 -23.32 11.18 0.77
N GLN A 224 -23.25 10.03 1.44
CA GLN A 224 -22.49 9.86 2.68
C GLN A 224 -20.99 9.99 2.43
N THR A 225 -20.48 9.35 1.37
CA THR A 225 -19.08 9.45 0.94
C THR A 225 -18.69 10.90 0.64
N GLU A 226 -19.53 11.64 -0.07
CA GLU A 226 -19.28 13.06 -0.38
C GLU A 226 -19.16 13.92 0.88
N ARG A 227 -20.02 13.69 1.88
CA ARG A 227 -19.95 14.39 3.18
C ARG A 227 -18.61 14.15 3.87
N VAL A 228 -18.13 12.91 3.86
CA VAL A 228 -16.83 12.54 4.43
C VAL A 228 -15.69 13.22 3.66
N PHE A 229 -15.69 13.19 2.33
CA PHE A 229 -14.65 13.84 1.52
C PHE A 229 -14.62 15.35 1.68
N LYS A 230 -15.79 15.99 1.69
CA LYS A 230 -15.91 17.44 1.93
C LYS A 230 -15.30 17.81 3.27
N THR A 231 -15.60 17.06 4.32
CA THR A 231 -15.06 17.28 5.66
C THR A 231 -13.54 17.05 5.70
N ALA A 232 -13.05 15.96 5.11
CA ALA A 232 -11.61 15.68 5.04
C ALA A 232 -10.85 16.82 4.36
N LYS A 233 -11.37 17.35 3.23
CA LYS A 233 -10.77 18.48 2.52
C LYS A 233 -10.80 19.77 3.31
N GLN A 234 -11.88 20.07 4.03
CA GLN A 234 -11.96 21.23 4.93
C GLN A 234 -10.87 21.20 6.02
N HIS A 235 -10.44 20.01 6.43
CA HIS A 235 -9.38 19.80 7.41
C HIS A 235 -7.99 19.55 6.80
N GLY A 236 -7.81 19.77 5.50
CA GLY A 236 -6.53 19.65 4.82
C GLY A 236 -6.01 18.21 4.70
N LEU A 237 -6.89 17.21 4.82
CA LEU A 237 -6.54 15.80 4.63
C LEU A 237 -6.77 15.41 3.16
N ALA A 238 -5.88 14.56 2.64
CA ALA A 238 -6.10 13.92 1.35
C ALA A 238 -7.29 12.93 1.44
N VAL A 239 -7.82 12.52 0.28
CA VAL A 239 -8.91 11.53 0.22
C VAL A 239 -8.53 10.36 -0.66
N LYS A 240 -9.04 9.18 -0.31
CA LYS A 240 -8.94 7.91 -1.03
C LYS A 240 -10.32 7.23 -0.99
N CYS A 241 -10.52 6.19 -1.80
CA CYS A 241 -11.79 5.47 -1.81
C CYS A 241 -11.64 4.00 -2.21
N HIS A 242 -12.11 3.07 -1.39
CA HIS A 242 -12.51 1.74 -1.87
C HIS A 242 -13.71 1.94 -2.79
N SER A 243 -13.50 1.65 -4.08
CA SER A 243 -14.42 2.02 -5.15
C SER A 243 -14.71 0.83 -6.05
N GLU A 244 -15.98 0.65 -6.36
CA GLU A 244 -16.45 -0.27 -7.41
C GLU A 244 -15.96 -1.72 -7.25
N GLN A 245 -15.81 -2.19 -6.01
CA GLN A 245 -15.37 -3.56 -5.71
C GLN A 245 -16.44 -4.59 -6.04
N LEU A 246 -17.70 -4.34 -5.68
CA LEU A 246 -18.80 -5.30 -5.82
C LEU A 246 -19.90 -4.79 -6.77
N SER A 247 -20.00 -3.47 -6.96
CA SER A 247 -20.89 -2.87 -7.94
C SER A 247 -20.45 -1.48 -8.38
N ASP A 248 -20.91 -1.03 -9.55
CA ASP A 248 -20.69 0.36 -9.99
C ASP A 248 -21.59 1.30 -9.17
N SER A 249 -20.99 2.04 -8.27
CA SER A 249 -21.60 3.03 -7.40
C SER A 249 -21.39 4.47 -7.89
N GLY A 250 -20.50 4.70 -8.86
CA GLY A 250 -20.09 6.04 -9.31
C GLY A 250 -19.07 6.74 -8.38
N SER A 251 -18.61 6.06 -7.33
CA SER A 251 -17.64 6.55 -6.34
C SER A 251 -16.31 6.97 -6.96
N ALA A 252 -15.85 6.30 -8.02
CA ALA A 252 -14.61 6.68 -8.69
C ALA A 252 -14.69 8.08 -9.32
N SER A 253 -15.85 8.44 -9.88
CA SER A 253 -16.10 9.78 -10.43
C SER A 253 -16.15 10.83 -9.33
N LEU A 254 -16.80 10.51 -8.21
CA LEU A 254 -16.83 11.39 -7.03
C LEU A 254 -15.42 11.61 -6.46
N ALA A 255 -14.66 10.54 -6.26
CA ALA A 255 -13.28 10.61 -5.77
C ALA A 255 -12.38 11.46 -6.67
N ALA A 256 -12.52 11.31 -8.00
CA ALA A 256 -11.83 12.16 -8.98
C ALA A 256 -12.20 13.65 -8.84
N ALA A 257 -13.48 13.98 -8.63
CA ALA A 257 -13.93 15.36 -8.42
C ALA A 257 -13.31 16.01 -7.16
N TYR A 258 -13.01 15.19 -6.15
CA TYR A 258 -12.30 15.61 -4.94
C TYR A 258 -10.78 15.45 -5.03
N GLN A 259 -10.21 15.20 -6.23
CA GLN A 259 -8.77 14.98 -6.42
C GLN A 259 -8.22 13.93 -5.43
N ALA A 260 -8.88 12.78 -5.35
CA ALA A 260 -8.42 11.68 -4.53
C ALA A 260 -7.02 11.22 -4.96
N LEU A 261 -6.21 10.77 -4.00
CA LEU A 261 -4.89 10.20 -4.30
C LEU A 261 -5.04 8.89 -5.09
N SER A 262 -5.97 8.04 -4.67
CA SER A 262 -6.32 6.81 -5.37
C SER A 262 -7.77 6.41 -5.19
N VAL A 263 -8.21 5.56 -6.11
CA VAL A 263 -9.39 4.71 -6.00
C VAL A 263 -8.92 3.26 -6.08
N ASP A 264 -9.45 2.41 -5.21
CA ASP A 264 -8.91 1.08 -4.94
C ASP A 264 -9.99 0.02 -5.23
N HIS A 265 -9.60 -1.19 -5.68
CA HIS A 265 -10.46 -2.30 -6.20
C HIS A 265 -10.79 -2.23 -7.70
N LEU A 266 -11.86 -1.53 -8.09
CA LEU A 266 -12.22 -1.19 -9.48
C LEU A 266 -12.74 -2.32 -10.37
N GLU A 267 -13.13 -3.47 -9.83
CA GLU A 267 -13.68 -4.59 -10.61
C GLU A 267 -14.91 -4.20 -11.45
N HIS A 268 -15.72 -3.26 -10.96
CA HIS A 268 -16.95 -2.81 -11.60
C HIS A 268 -16.92 -1.35 -12.07
N ILE A 269 -15.74 -0.72 -12.16
CA ILE A 269 -15.66 0.69 -12.60
C ILE A 269 -16.18 0.87 -14.04
N SER A 270 -17.04 1.88 -14.24
CA SER A 270 -17.48 2.28 -15.57
C SER A 270 -16.43 3.08 -16.34
N GLU A 271 -16.56 3.11 -17.67
CA GLU A 271 -15.71 3.95 -18.53
C GLU A 271 -15.77 5.44 -18.14
N ALA A 272 -16.91 5.93 -17.67
CA ALA A 272 -17.06 7.29 -17.16
C ALA A 272 -16.15 7.53 -15.94
N GLY A 273 -16.15 6.59 -14.98
CA GLY A 273 -15.25 6.62 -13.83
C GLY A 273 -13.77 6.60 -14.24
N ILE A 274 -13.41 5.75 -15.20
CA ILE A 274 -12.04 5.66 -15.74
C ILE A 274 -11.59 6.99 -16.35
N LYS A 275 -12.45 7.62 -17.16
CA LYS A 275 -12.16 8.94 -17.75
C LYS A 275 -11.99 10.01 -16.67
N ALA A 276 -12.80 9.98 -15.61
CA ALA A 276 -12.69 10.93 -14.50
C ALA A 276 -11.38 10.79 -13.72
N ILE A 277 -10.97 9.56 -13.38
CA ILE A 277 -9.70 9.33 -12.66
C ILE A 277 -8.48 9.60 -13.56
N ALA A 278 -8.59 9.35 -14.87
CA ALA A 278 -7.56 9.74 -15.83
C ALA A 278 -7.34 11.27 -15.86
N GLN A 279 -8.44 12.03 -15.92
CA GLN A 279 -8.40 13.50 -15.97
C GLN A 279 -7.89 14.14 -14.68
N SER A 280 -8.30 13.62 -13.52
CA SER A 280 -7.87 14.13 -12.21
C SER A 280 -6.46 13.68 -11.83
N GLY A 281 -5.93 12.65 -12.50
CA GLY A 281 -4.64 12.05 -12.19
C GLY A 281 -4.66 11.12 -10.97
N THR A 282 -5.85 10.78 -10.45
CA THR A 282 -6.07 9.78 -9.40
C THR A 282 -5.54 8.41 -9.82
N VAL A 283 -4.87 7.71 -8.91
CA VAL A 283 -4.30 6.39 -9.17
C VAL A 283 -5.34 5.29 -9.04
N ALA A 284 -5.34 4.33 -9.96
CA ALA A 284 -6.11 3.09 -9.86
C ALA A 284 -5.29 2.04 -9.09
N VAL A 285 -5.68 1.68 -7.87
CA VAL A 285 -4.98 0.63 -7.09
C VAL A 285 -5.70 -0.71 -7.27
N LEU A 286 -5.03 -1.64 -7.95
CA LEU A 286 -5.52 -2.99 -8.21
C LEU A 286 -5.14 -3.91 -7.04
N LEU A 287 -6.12 -4.69 -6.56
CA LEU A 287 -5.99 -5.52 -5.35
C LEU A 287 -6.17 -7.01 -5.67
N PRO A 288 -5.20 -7.64 -6.35
CA PRO A 288 -5.35 -9.00 -6.89
C PRO A 288 -5.52 -10.06 -5.80
N GLY A 289 -5.00 -9.81 -4.59
CA GLY A 289 -5.18 -10.70 -3.45
C GLY A 289 -6.64 -10.81 -3.01
N ALA A 290 -7.38 -9.69 -3.00
CA ALA A 290 -8.80 -9.68 -2.67
C ALA A 290 -9.65 -10.37 -3.74
N TYR A 291 -9.41 -10.02 -5.01
CA TYR A 291 -10.01 -10.68 -6.16
C TYR A 291 -9.85 -12.21 -6.11
N TYR A 292 -8.61 -12.67 -5.86
CA TYR A 292 -8.29 -14.10 -5.75
C TYR A 292 -9.06 -14.77 -4.61
N PHE A 293 -8.95 -14.23 -3.40
CA PHE A 293 -9.45 -14.88 -2.19
C PHE A 293 -10.99 -14.87 -2.12
N LEU A 294 -11.63 -13.85 -2.69
CA LEU A 294 -13.09 -13.76 -2.83
C LEU A 294 -13.63 -14.62 -3.98
N ARG A 295 -12.75 -15.17 -4.83
CA ARG A 295 -13.13 -15.89 -6.07
C ARG A 295 -14.00 -15.02 -6.97
N GLU A 296 -13.69 -13.74 -7.04
CA GLU A 296 -14.37 -12.78 -7.90
C GLU A 296 -14.18 -13.19 -9.38
N LYS A 297 -15.20 -12.88 -10.18
CA LYS A 297 -15.25 -13.16 -11.62
C LYS A 297 -15.12 -11.90 -12.46
N ALA A 298 -15.56 -10.75 -11.94
CA ALA A 298 -15.40 -9.47 -12.58
C ALA A 298 -13.94 -9.00 -12.42
N GLN A 299 -13.24 -8.86 -13.55
CA GLN A 299 -11.88 -8.34 -13.54
C GLN A 299 -11.91 -6.81 -13.64
N PRO A 300 -10.99 -6.09 -12.99
CA PRO A 300 -10.82 -4.67 -13.24
C PRO A 300 -10.49 -4.45 -14.73
N PRO A 301 -11.02 -3.38 -15.36
CA PRO A 301 -10.91 -3.17 -16.80
C PRO A 301 -9.53 -2.61 -17.20
N VAL A 302 -8.48 -3.41 -17.01
CA VAL A 302 -7.05 -3.03 -17.22
C VAL A 302 -6.80 -2.45 -18.61
N GLU A 303 -7.37 -3.04 -19.66
CA GLU A 303 -7.13 -2.55 -21.02
C GLU A 303 -7.69 -1.14 -21.23
N LEU A 304 -8.83 -0.84 -20.62
CA LEU A 304 -9.45 0.48 -20.69
C LEU A 304 -8.68 1.50 -19.83
N LEU A 305 -8.17 1.08 -18.66
CA LEU A 305 -7.26 1.88 -17.85
C LEU A 305 -5.99 2.25 -18.65
N ARG A 306 -5.39 1.30 -19.38
CA ARG A 306 -4.24 1.54 -20.28
C ARG A 306 -4.58 2.52 -21.40
N GLN A 307 -5.70 2.31 -22.09
CA GLN A 307 -6.15 3.19 -23.18
C GLN A 307 -6.28 4.65 -22.72
N HIS A 308 -6.79 4.86 -21.50
CA HIS A 308 -6.89 6.18 -20.89
C HIS A 308 -5.63 6.65 -20.14
N ARG A 309 -4.55 5.87 -20.17
CA ARG A 309 -3.27 6.15 -19.50
C ARG A 309 -3.41 6.41 -18.00
N VAL A 310 -4.34 5.71 -17.35
CA VAL A 310 -4.50 5.78 -15.89
C VAL A 310 -3.29 5.12 -15.22
N PRO A 311 -2.63 5.77 -14.26
CA PRO A 311 -1.59 5.13 -13.47
C PRO A 311 -2.19 4.00 -12.62
N MET A 312 -1.65 2.79 -12.76
CA MET A 312 -2.12 1.60 -12.06
C MET A 312 -1.12 1.18 -10.98
N ALA A 313 -1.51 1.25 -9.72
CA ALA A 313 -0.74 0.72 -8.61
C ALA A 313 -1.22 -0.69 -8.24
N ILE A 314 -0.40 -1.42 -7.49
CA ILE A 314 -0.74 -2.73 -6.92
C ILE A 314 -0.47 -2.67 -5.43
N ALA A 315 -1.29 -3.35 -4.64
CA ALA A 315 -1.08 -3.49 -3.21
C ALA A 315 -1.56 -4.87 -2.74
N THR A 316 -1.15 -5.25 -1.52
CA THR A 316 -1.55 -6.54 -0.96
C THR A 316 -2.99 -6.58 -0.53
N ASP A 317 -3.57 -5.42 -0.18
CA ASP A 317 -4.80 -5.33 0.60
C ASP A 317 -4.71 -6.15 1.89
N CYS A 318 -3.53 -6.24 2.53
CA CYS A 318 -3.35 -7.12 3.68
C CYS A 318 -4.40 -6.86 4.77
N ASN A 319 -5.35 -7.81 4.92
CA ASN A 319 -6.48 -7.70 5.82
C ASN A 319 -7.00 -9.10 6.21
N PRO A 320 -7.73 -9.24 7.34
CA PRO A 320 -8.13 -10.55 7.84
C PRO A 320 -9.24 -11.24 7.04
N GLY A 321 -10.00 -10.49 6.24
CA GLY A 321 -11.29 -10.96 5.71
C GLY A 321 -11.29 -11.30 4.23
N THR A 322 -10.64 -10.47 3.42
CA THR A 322 -10.70 -10.54 1.96
C THR A 322 -9.33 -10.70 1.35
N SER A 323 -8.24 -10.28 1.99
CA SER A 323 -6.89 -10.59 1.50
C SER A 323 -5.88 -10.81 2.63
N PRO A 324 -5.80 -12.03 3.19
CA PRO A 324 -4.76 -12.38 4.17
C PRO A 324 -3.39 -12.59 3.47
N LEU A 325 -3.01 -11.68 2.58
CA LEU A 325 -1.79 -11.70 1.77
C LEU A 325 -0.68 -10.92 2.49
N LEU A 326 0.48 -11.56 2.69
CA LEU A 326 1.62 -11.02 3.44
C LEU A 326 2.89 -10.85 2.59
N SER A 327 2.75 -10.86 1.26
CA SER A 327 3.88 -10.67 0.35
C SER A 327 3.46 -9.83 -0.84
N LEU A 328 4.11 -8.68 -1.00
CA LEU A 328 3.88 -7.80 -2.13
C LEU A 328 4.38 -8.43 -3.43
N LEU A 329 5.48 -9.21 -3.40
CA LEU A 329 5.97 -9.98 -4.56
C LEU A 329 4.91 -10.95 -5.11
N ILE A 330 4.17 -11.61 -4.21
CA ILE A 330 3.04 -12.47 -4.63
C ILE A 330 1.94 -11.61 -5.26
N ALA A 331 1.66 -10.41 -4.76
CA ALA A 331 0.71 -9.50 -5.39
C ALA A 331 1.14 -9.07 -6.82
N LEU A 332 2.44 -8.84 -7.07
CA LEU A 332 2.96 -8.59 -8.43
C LEU A 332 2.66 -9.77 -9.35
N ASN A 333 2.99 -10.98 -8.91
CA ASN A 333 2.72 -12.19 -9.69
C ASN A 333 1.21 -12.37 -9.97
N MET A 334 0.37 -12.17 -8.97
CA MET A 334 -1.08 -12.26 -9.12
C MET A 334 -1.62 -11.19 -10.06
N ALA A 335 -1.11 -9.95 -10.01
CA ALA A 335 -1.51 -8.91 -10.96
C ALA A 335 -1.15 -9.28 -12.41
N CYS A 336 0.04 -9.85 -12.64
CA CYS A 336 0.43 -10.34 -13.96
C CYS A 336 -0.45 -11.52 -14.42
N THR A 337 -0.70 -12.47 -13.53
CA THR A 337 -1.38 -13.73 -13.86
C THR A 337 -2.89 -13.55 -14.02
N LEU A 338 -3.51 -12.84 -13.08
CA LEU A 338 -4.96 -12.66 -12.99
C LEU A 338 -5.43 -11.47 -13.84
N PHE A 339 -4.71 -10.35 -13.80
CA PHE A 339 -5.12 -9.10 -14.46
C PHE A 339 -4.33 -8.79 -15.75
N ARG A 340 -3.41 -9.66 -16.15
CA ARG A 340 -2.62 -9.51 -17.39
C ARG A 340 -1.80 -8.22 -17.44
N LEU A 341 -1.37 -7.73 -16.28
CA LEU A 341 -0.31 -6.73 -16.23
C LEU A 341 1.00 -7.33 -16.74
N THR A 342 1.83 -6.53 -17.37
CA THR A 342 3.21 -6.90 -17.66
C THR A 342 4.05 -6.83 -16.36
N PRO A 343 5.16 -7.58 -16.25
CA PRO A 343 6.08 -7.42 -15.13
C PRO A 343 6.61 -5.98 -14.96
N GLU A 344 6.69 -5.19 -16.03
CA GLU A 344 7.10 -3.79 -15.97
C GLU A 344 6.01 -2.92 -15.33
N GLU A 345 4.75 -3.08 -15.75
CA GLU A 345 3.62 -2.41 -15.12
C GLU A 345 3.48 -2.81 -13.66
N ALA A 346 3.71 -4.09 -13.33
CA ALA A 346 3.62 -4.58 -11.97
C ALA A 346 4.69 -3.94 -11.06
N LEU A 347 5.95 -3.90 -11.50
CA LEU A 347 7.01 -3.25 -10.72
C LEU A 347 6.78 -1.74 -10.61
N THR A 348 6.38 -1.08 -11.70
CA THR A 348 5.99 0.34 -11.68
C THR A 348 4.84 0.60 -10.71
N GLY A 349 3.89 -0.33 -10.66
CA GLY A 349 2.70 -0.30 -9.81
C GLY A 349 3.03 -0.27 -8.32
N VAL A 350 4.05 -1.02 -7.89
CA VAL A 350 4.51 -1.09 -6.49
C VAL A 350 5.68 -0.16 -6.17
N THR A 351 6.05 0.73 -7.09
CA THR A 351 7.12 1.71 -6.89
C THR A 351 6.58 3.10 -7.18
N ARG A 352 6.70 3.57 -8.42
CA ARG A 352 6.32 4.93 -8.85
C ARG A 352 4.83 5.22 -8.64
N TYR A 353 3.95 4.32 -9.03
CA TYR A 353 2.51 4.56 -8.92
C TYR A 353 1.97 4.34 -7.51
N ALA A 354 2.54 3.41 -6.74
CA ALA A 354 2.26 3.30 -5.31
C ALA A 354 2.72 4.55 -4.52
N ALA A 355 3.89 5.14 -4.85
CA ALA A 355 4.30 6.43 -4.28
C ALA A 355 3.29 7.54 -4.59
N LYS A 356 2.84 7.62 -5.85
CA LYS A 356 1.81 8.58 -6.28
C LYS A 356 0.48 8.38 -5.56
N ALA A 357 0.04 7.13 -5.36
CA ALA A 357 -1.19 6.78 -4.63
C ALA A 357 -1.16 7.19 -3.14
N LEU A 358 0.02 7.53 -2.61
CA LEU A 358 0.23 8.02 -1.26
C LEU A 358 0.62 9.49 -1.19
N GLY A 359 0.70 10.18 -2.34
CA GLY A 359 1.16 11.58 -2.39
C GLY A 359 2.65 11.74 -2.03
N LEU A 360 3.46 10.71 -2.24
CA LEU A 360 4.91 10.74 -1.96
C LEU A 360 5.68 11.19 -3.20
N HIS A 361 6.68 12.05 -2.98
CA HIS A 361 7.47 12.66 -4.06
C HIS A 361 8.95 12.27 -4.07
N LYS A 362 9.46 11.67 -2.97
CA LYS A 362 10.88 11.32 -2.82
C LYS A 362 11.13 9.81 -2.72
N GLN A 363 10.11 9.00 -3.00
CA GLN A 363 10.16 7.53 -2.97
C GLN A 363 9.58 6.98 -4.27
N GLY A 364 9.82 5.69 -4.53
CA GLY A 364 9.23 4.98 -5.68
C GLY A 364 10.02 5.08 -6.98
N THR A 365 11.08 5.90 -7.04
CA THR A 365 12.05 5.91 -8.15
C THR A 365 13.46 6.14 -7.62
N LEU A 366 14.46 5.63 -8.35
CA LEU A 366 15.87 5.95 -8.12
C LEU A 366 16.23 7.18 -8.95
N THR A 367 16.14 8.36 -8.34
CA THR A 367 16.40 9.64 -8.97
C THR A 367 17.21 10.51 -8.00
N LEU A 368 18.05 11.42 -8.51
CA LEU A 368 18.85 12.31 -7.68
C LEU A 368 17.98 13.09 -6.68
N GLY A 369 18.43 13.19 -5.43
CA GLY A 369 17.73 13.89 -4.35
C GLY A 369 16.54 13.13 -3.72
N ASN A 370 16.11 12.02 -4.31
CA ASN A 370 15.17 11.10 -3.66
C ASN A 370 15.81 10.45 -2.43
N TYR A 371 14.97 9.92 -1.56
CA TYR A 371 15.46 9.13 -0.45
C TYR A 371 16.12 7.85 -0.96
N ALA A 372 17.22 7.47 -0.33
CA ALA A 372 17.94 6.24 -0.65
C ALA A 372 17.23 5.03 -0.03
N ASP A 373 16.04 4.73 -0.54
CA ASP A 373 15.20 3.59 -0.19
C ASP A 373 15.19 2.62 -1.39
N PHE A 374 15.98 1.54 -1.32
CA PHE A 374 16.16 0.59 -2.43
C PHE A 374 16.39 -0.84 -1.96
N ALA A 375 16.21 -1.79 -2.88
CA ALA A 375 16.37 -3.21 -2.63
C ALA A 375 17.34 -3.82 -3.66
N VAL A 376 18.19 -4.73 -3.19
CA VAL A 376 19.04 -5.58 -4.02
C VAL A 376 18.46 -6.99 -4.02
N TRP A 377 18.25 -7.53 -5.20
CA TRP A 377 17.59 -8.81 -5.44
C TRP A 377 18.53 -9.78 -6.11
N GLU A 378 18.61 -11.01 -5.62
CA GLU A 378 19.27 -12.13 -6.28
C GLU A 378 18.49 -12.55 -7.54
N ALA A 379 18.53 -11.68 -8.54
CA ALA A 379 17.87 -11.76 -9.83
C ALA A 379 18.76 -11.04 -10.87
N ALA A 380 18.77 -11.54 -12.09
CA ALA A 380 19.50 -10.91 -13.20
C ALA A 380 18.66 -9.81 -13.89
N HIS A 381 17.33 -9.89 -13.79
CA HIS A 381 16.42 -8.93 -14.39
C HIS A 381 15.20 -8.64 -13.48
N PRO A 382 14.69 -7.40 -13.41
CA PRO A 382 13.55 -7.05 -12.54
C PRO A 382 12.25 -7.82 -12.84
N ALA A 383 12.09 -8.33 -14.06
CA ALA A 383 10.92 -9.15 -14.42
C ALA A 383 10.81 -10.44 -13.57
N GLU A 384 11.93 -10.96 -13.06
CA GLU A 384 11.95 -12.16 -12.22
C GLU A 384 11.17 -11.96 -10.90
N LEU A 385 11.05 -10.70 -10.43
CA LEU A 385 10.31 -10.35 -9.21
C LEU A 385 8.81 -10.63 -9.31
N ALA A 386 8.24 -10.58 -10.52
CA ALA A 386 6.84 -10.91 -10.77
C ALA A 386 6.66 -12.34 -11.31
N TYR A 387 7.75 -13.04 -11.64
CA TYR A 387 7.70 -14.36 -12.27
C TYR A 387 7.59 -15.50 -11.26
N TYR A 388 8.48 -15.54 -10.26
CA TYR A 388 8.49 -16.61 -9.26
C TYR A 388 7.32 -16.50 -8.27
N ILE A 389 6.69 -17.65 -7.97
CA ILE A 389 5.61 -17.74 -6.98
C ILE A 389 6.20 -18.27 -5.67
N GLY A 390 6.04 -17.51 -4.58
CA GLY A 390 6.47 -17.92 -3.24
C GLY A 390 7.98 -17.87 -2.97
N GLY A 391 8.77 -17.34 -3.90
CA GLY A 391 10.20 -17.04 -3.70
C GLY A 391 10.42 -15.68 -3.02
N ASN A 392 11.57 -15.53 -2.36
CA ASN A 392 12.03 -14.24 -1.84
C ASN A 392 13.51 -14.02 -2.20
N PRO A 393 13.79 -13.39 -3.36
CA PRO A 393 15.15 -13.13 -3.81
C PRO A 393 15.78 -11.91 -3.12
N LEU A 394 15.16 -11.33 -2.08
CA LEU A 394 15.72 -10.16 -1.40
C LEU A 394 17.05 -10.48 -0.73
N ARG A 395 18.12 -9.84 -1.22
CA ARG A 395 19.48 -9.97 -0.69
C ARG A 395 19.79 -8.89 0.33
N GLN A 396 19.40 -7.66 0.03
CA GLN A 396 19.68 -6.50 0.85
C GLN A 396 18.56 -5.48 0.73
N LEU A 397 18.13 -4.92 1.86
CA LEU A 397 17.21 -3.79 1.90
C LEU A 397 17.94 -2.58 2.45
N VAL A 398 17.74 -1.43 1.81
CA VAL A 398 18.33 -0.16 2.21
C VAL A 398 17.21 0.84 2.47
N LYS A 399 17.25 1.47 3.65
CA LYS A 399 16.34 2.54 4.06
C LYS A 399 17.16 3.76 4.43
N ARG A 400 16.88 4.91 3.81
CA ARG A 400 17.62 6.16 4.03
C ARG A 400 19.13 5.95 3.99
N GLY A 401 19.60 5.21 2.99
CA GLY A 401 21.02 4.96 2.74
C GLY A 401 21.69 3.97 3.70
N LYS A 402 20.94 3.37 4.63
CA LYS A 402 21.46 2.37 5.57
C LYS A 402 20.92 0.99 5.25
N ILE A 403 21.80 -0.02 5.32
CA ILE A 403 21.38 -1.42 5.25
C ILE A 403 20.52 -1.73 6.47
N VAL A 404 19.38 -2.38 6.25
CA VAL A 404 18.47 -2.75 7.33
C VAL A 404 18.23 -4.24 7.35
N ASP A 405 18.05 -4.80 8.54
CA ASP A 405 17.75 -6.23 8.71
C ASP A 405 16.29 -6.47 8.37
N SER A 406 16.05 -6.97 7.15
CA SER A 406 14.72 -7.35 6.66
C SER A 406 14.29 -8.75 7.07
N LYS A 407 15.17 -9.54 7.72
CA LYS A 407 14.91 -10.93 8.13
C LYS A 407 14.74 -11.08 9.64
N ALA A 408 15.06 -10.06 10.44
CA ALA A 408 14.87 -10.07 11.88
C ALA A 408 13.39 -10.30 12.28
N GLY A 409 13.09 -11.52 12.73
CA GLY A 409 11.80 -11.89 13.30
C GLY A 409 10.69 -12.22 12.30
N ALA A 410 11.04 -12.58 11.06
CA ALA A 410 10.14 -13.21 10.09
C ALA A 410 9.96 -14.70 10.35
#